data_AF-A0A3N4J9H5-F1
#
_entry.id   AF-A0A3N4J9H5-F1
#
_cell.length_a   1.000
_cell.length_b   1.000
_cell.length_c   1.000
_cell.angle_alpha   90.00
_cell.angle_beta   90.00
_cell.angle_gamma   90.00
#
_symmetry.space_group_name_H-M   'P 1'
#
loop_
_entity.id
_entity.type
_entity.pdbx_description
1 polymer ?
#
loop_
_entity_poly.entity_id
_entity_poly.type
_entity_poly.pdbx_seq_one_letter_code
_entity_poly.pdbx_strand_id
1 'polypeptide(L)'
;MPSRNPPKVILLWLLLSTPVVLYDAAFILLRPHTFTPNPLSFLWRGHNFYATVDYVYSAHALSEQDGFPAAQSFMNLIESALNILYLYLYSSTGAGSAGGLVVGFAAVVMTLSKTMLYLLNEVFAGGRHVLHNDLSTFIWCYAVPSSLWILFPAWCTVWFGGEILRRIDEGEGSGKGGKEKKRV
;
A
#
# COMPACT_ATOMS: atom_id res chain seq x y z
N MET A 1 3.91 -0.85 31.27
CA MET A 1 4.54 -0.72 29.93
C MET A 1 3.43 -0.41 28.93
N PRO A 2 3.61 0.55 28.00
CA PRO A 2 2.63 0.76 26.94
C PRO A 2 2.43 -0.54 26.13
N SER A 3 1.23 -0.70 25.56
CA SER A 3 0.83 -1.86 24.78
C SER A 3 1.83 -2.14 23.66
N ARG A 4 2.36 -3.38 23.60
CA ARG A 4 3.24 -3.87 22.51
C ARG A 4 2.49 -4.16 21.20
N ASN A 5 1.18 -3.94 21.19
CA ASN A 5 0.35 -4.18 20.03
C ASN A 5 0.32 -2.94 19.11
N PRO A 6 0.30 -3.14 17.79
CA PRO A 6 0.04 -2.09 16.84
C PRO A 6 -1.31 -1.44 17.13
N PRO A 7 -1.44 -0.14 16.83
CA PRO A 7 -2.74 0.50 16.77
C PRO A 7 -3.70 -0.34 15.90
N LYS A 8 -4.89 -0.62 16.42
CA LYS A 8 -5.90 -1.44 15.70
C LYS A 8 -6.24 -0.87 14.32
N VAL A 9 -6.07 0.44 14.13
CA VAL A 9 -6.26 1.10 12.84
C VAL A 9 -5.29 0.60 11.76
N ILE A 10 -4.06 0.19 12.12
CA ILE A 10 -3.12 -0.42 11.18
C ILE A 10 -3.66 -1.76 10.69
N LEU A 11 -4.18 -2.58 11.60
CA LEU A 11 -4.78 -3.87 11.25
C LEU A 11 -6.00 -3.69 10.35
N LEU A 12 -6.87 -2.75 10.71
CA LEU A 12 -8.05 -2.42 9.93
C LEU A 12 -7.67 -1.92 8.53
N TRP A 13 -6.65 -1.06 8.44
CA TRP A 13 -6.13 -0.59 7.17
C TRP A 13 -5.64 -1.75 6.31
N LEU A 14 -4.75 -2.61 6.81
CA LEU A 14 -4.22 -3.73 6.03
C LEU A 14 -5.32 -4.71 5.61
N LEU A 15 -6.30 -4.95 6.49
CA LEU A 15 -7.45 -5.81 6.19
C LEU A 15 -8.34 -5.23 5.09
N LEU A 16 -8.61 -3.93 5.10
CA LEU A 16 -9.49 -3.26 4.14
C LEU A 16 -8.79 -2.85 2.85
N SER A 17 -7.52 -2.45 2.91
CA SER A 17 -6.75 -2.03 1.74
C SER A 17 -6.43 -3.21 0.84
N THR A 18 -6.15 -4.39 1.40
CA THR A 18 -5.82 -5.61 0.64
C THR A 18 -6.88 -5.97 -0.41
N PRO A 19 -8.17 -6.15 -0.08
CA PRO A 19 -9.18 -6.43 -1.10
C PRO A 19 -9.36 -5.27 -2.09
N VAL A 20 -9.19 -4.01 -1.65
CA VAL A 20 -9.26 -2.84 -2.54
C VAL A 20 -8.16 -2.87 -3.59
N VAL A 21 -6.91 -3.11 -3.21
CA VAL A 21 -5.78 -3.14 -4.15
C VAL A 21 -5.75 -4.41 -5.01
N LEU A 22 -6.29 -5.54 -4.51
CA LEU A 22 -6.49 -6.73 -5.34
C LEU A 22 -7.57 -6.51 -6.39
N TYR A 23 -8.67 -5.86 -6.02
CA TYR A 23 -9.74 -5.50 -6.95
C TYR A 23 -9.25 -4.51 -8.02
N ASP A 24 -8.40 -3.56 -7.63
CA ASP A 24 -7.70 -2.64 -8.52
C ASP A 24 -6.73 -3.36 -9.47
N ALA A 25 -5.87 -4.23 -8.95
CA ALA A 25 -4.94 -5.01 -9.75
C ALA A 25 -5.66 -5.90 -10.76
N ALA A 26 -6.75 -6.55 -10.34
CA ALA A 26 -7.57 -7.37 -11.22
C ALA A 26 -8.19 -6.55 -12.37
N PHE A 27 -8.61 -5.31 -12.11
CA PHE A 27 -9.10 -4.42 -13.16
C PHE A 27 -8.05 -4.21 -14.27
N ILE A 28 -6.81 -3.91 -13.87
CA ILE A 28 -5.71 -3.62 -14.81
C ILE A 28 -5.23 -4.89 -15.52
N LEU A 29 -4.96 -5.96 -14.77
CA LEU A 29 -4.32 -7.17 -15.30
C LEU A 29 -5.24 -8.02 -16.18
N LEU A 30 -6.57 -7.87 -16.03
CA LEU A 30 -7.56 -8.56 -16.86
C LEU A 30 -8.03 -7.72 -18.06
N ARG A 31 -7.37 -6.59 -18.35
CA ARG A 31 -7.61 -5.83 -19.58
C ARG A 31 -7.31 -6.68 -20.82
N PRO A 32 -8.07 -6.54 -21.93
CA PRO A 32 -9.16 -5.58 -22.13
C PRO A 32 -10.53 -6.06 -21.64
N HIS A 33 -10.64 -7.26 -21.06
CA HIS A 33 -11.93 -7.88 -20.70
C HIS A 33 -12.69 -7.09 -19.64
N THR A 34 -11.99 -6.29 -18.83
CA THR A 34 -12.59 -5.44 -17.79
C THR A 34 -13.23 -4.17 -18.35
N PHE A 35 -13.01 -3.83 -19.63
CA PHE A 35 -13.59 -2.66 -20.28
C PHE A 35 -14.97 -2.93 -20.87
N THR A 36 -15.86 -1.93 -20.82
CA THR A 36 -17.12 -1.95 -21.58
C THR A 36 -16.86 -2.04 -23.09
N PRO A 37 -17.62 -2.85 -23.87
CA PRO A 37 -18.85 -3.57 -23.52
C PRO A 37 -18.67 -5.04 -23.08
N ASN A 38 -17.45 -5.48 -22.77
CA ASN A 38 -17.22 -6.88 -22.41
C ASN A 38 -18.05 -7.30 -21.19
N PRO A 39 -18.53 -8.56 -21.12
CA PRO A 39 -19.36 -9.02 -20.01
C PRO A 39 -18.70 -8.75 -18.65
N LEU A 40 -17.41 -9.06 -18.51
CA LEU A 40 -16.68 -8.92 -17.26
C LEU A 40 -16.64 -7.48 -16.70
N SER A 41 -16.87 -6.46 -17.53
CA SER A 41 -16.94 -5.05 -17.10
C SER A 41 -18.02 -4.74 -16.06
N PHE A 42 -19.04 -5.60 -15.92
CA PHE A 42 -20.08 -5.41 -14.91
C PHE A 42 -19.53 -5.38 -13.48
N LEU A 43 -18.43 -6.10 -13.22
CA LEU A 43 -17.76 -6.14 -11.92
C LEU A 43 -16.96 -4.87 -11.64
N TRP A 44 -16.62 -4.06 -12.66
CA TRP A 44 -15.71 -2.91 -12.59
C TRP A 44 -16.34 -1.62 -13.12
N ARG A 45 -17.64 -1.41 -12.89
CA ARG A 45 -18.32 -0.18 -13.34
C ARG A 45 -17.67 1.09 -12.78
N GLY A 46 -17.28 1.07 -11.50
CA GLY A 46 -16.58 2.17 -10.84
C GLY A 46 -15.23 2.47 -11.48
N HIS A 47 -14.44 1.44 -11.80
CA HIS A 47 -13.16 1.59 -12.50
C HIS A 47 -13.30 2.04 -13.95
N ASN A 48 -14.33 1.58 -14.67
CA ASN A 48 -14.62 2.08 -16.02
C ASN A 48 -14.99 3.57 -16.00
N PHE A 49 -15.68 4.04 -14.96
CA PHE A 49 -15.86 5.48 -14.72
C PHE A 49 -14.52 6.14 -14.34
N TYR A 50 -13.76 5.58 -13.40
CA TYR A 50 -12.49 6.16 -12.97
C TYR A 50 -11.46 6.25 -14.11
N ALA A 51 -11.53 5.36 -15.10
CA ALA A 51 -10.74 5.41 -16.33
C ALA A 51 -10.99 6.65 -17.20
N THR A 52 -12.08 7.41 -16.97
CA THR A 52 -12.31 8.71 -17.60
C THR A 52 -11.69 9.86 -16.80
N VAL A 53 -11.43 9.64 -15.50
CA VAL A 53 -10.77 10.57 -14.60
C VAL A 53 -9.25 10.41 -14.67
N ASP A 54 -8.75 9.19 -14.55
CA ASP A 54 -7.34 8.90 -14.64
C ASP A 54 -7.06 7.99 -15.84
N TYR A 55 -6.37 8.54 -16.84
CA TYR A 55 -6.07 7.80 -18.06
C TYR A 55 -5.05 6.66 -17.88
N VAL A 56 -4.33 6.55 -16.77
CA VAL A 56 -3.61 5.31 -16.40
C VAL A 56 -4.58 4.12 -16.36
N TYR A 57 -5.85 4.40 -16.05
CA TYR A 57 -6.91 3.40 -15.97
C TYR A 57 -7.62 3.12 -17.31
N SER A 58 -7.25 3.82 -18.38
CA SER A 58 -8.01 3.84 -19.63
C SER A 58 -7.59 2.77 -20.64
N ALA A 59 -8.47 2.56 -21.63
CA ALA A 59 -8.13 1.82 -22.84
C ALA A 59 -7.05 2.52 -23.67
N HIS A 60 -6.91 3.84 -23.53
CA HIS A 60 -5.84 4.60 -24.19
C HIS A 60 -4.46 4.15 -23.70
N ALA A 61 -4.25 4.10 -22.37
CA ALA A 61 -2.99 3.60 -21.79
C ALA A 61 -2.67 2.17 -22.23
N LEU A 62 -3.68 1.29 -22.35
CA LEU A 62 -3.48 -0.06 -22.91
C LEU A 62 -3.05 -0.02 -24.38
N SER A 63 -3.69 0.81 -25.19
CA SER A 63 -3.40 0.93 -26.63
C SER A 63 -2.03 1.55 -26.92
N GLU A 64 -1.55 2.44 -26.05
CA GLU A 64 -0.21 3.02 -26.10
C GLU A 64 0.88 2.05 -25.59
N GLN A 65 0.48 0.86 -25.12
CA GLN A 65 1.37 -0.08 -24.44
C GLN A 65 2.10 0.56 -23.25
N ASP A 66 1.42 1.42 -22.50
CA ASP A 66 1.95 1.98 -21.26
C ASP A 66 2.15 0.85 -20.25
N GLY A 67 3.42 0.56 -19.93
CA GLY A 67 3.80 -0.49 -19.00
C GLY A 67 3.56 -0.14 -17.53
N PHE A 68 3.38 1.15 -17.22
CA PHE A 68 3.27 1.62 -15.85
C PHE A 68 2.05 1.07 -15.08
N PRO A 69 0.80 1.12 -15.60
CA PRO A 69 -0.36 0.55 -14.92
C PRO A 69 -0.19 -0.94 -14.57
N ALA A 70 0.32 -1.74 -15.50
CA ALA A 70 0.51 -3.18 -15.30
C ALA A 70 1.60 -3.46 -14.26
N ALA A 71 2.71 -2.72 -14.30
CA ALA A 71 3.77 -2.83 -13.30
C ALA A 71 3.28 -2.45 -11.89
N GLN A 72 2.53 -1.35 -11.76
CA GLN A 72 1.89 -0.96 -10.50
C GLN A 72 0.95 -2.04 -9.96
N SER A 73 0.18 -2.66 -10.84
CA SER A 73 -0.78 -3.71 -10.47
C SER A 73 -0.11 -5.00 -10.04
N PHE A 74 1.03 -5.33 -10.63
CA PHE A 74 1.83 -6.46 -10.15
C PHE A 74 2.39 -6.18 -8.75
N MET A 75 2.85 -4.95 -8.49
CA MET A 75 3.26 -4.53 -7.15
C MET A 75 2.11 -4.59 -6.13
N ASN A 76 0.86 -4.31 -6.53
CA ASN A 76 -0.32 -4.50 -5.67
C ASN A 76 -0.50 -5.97 -5.25
N LEU A 77 -0.14 -6.95 -6.08
CA LEU A 77 -0.20 -8.37 -5.72
C LEU A 77 0.86 -8.71 -4.65
N ILE A 78 2.08 -8.19 -4.81
CA ILE A 78 3.17 -8.39 -3.84
C ILE A 78 2.83 -7.72 -2.51
N GLU A 79 2.33 -6.48 -2.54
CA GLU A 79 1.83 -5.78 -1.36
C GLU A 79 0.76 -6.60 -0.63
N SER A 80 -0.21 -7.13 -1.38
CA SER A 80 -1.28 -7.94 -0.81
C SER A 80 -0.75 -9.19 -0.13
N ALA A 81 0.25 -9.86 -0.71
CA ALA A 81 0.91 -11.00 -0.10
C ALA A 81 1.59 -10.63 1.23
N LEU A 82 2.27 -9.47 1.29
CA LEU A 82 2.88 -8.97 2.52
C LEU A 82 1.84 -8.59 3.58
N ASN A 83 0.74 -7.94 3.20
CA ASN A 83 -0.35 -7.61 4.11
C ASN A 83 -0.98 -8.87 4.71
N ILE A 84 -1.27 -9.87 3.87
CA ILE A 84 -1.84 -11.16 4.32
C ILE A 84 -0.85 -11.88 5.24
N LEU A 85 0.43 -11.92 4.90
CA LEU A 85 1.46 -12.53 5.74
C LEU A 85 1.55 -11.83 7.09
N TYR A 86 1.50 -10.50 7.12
CA TYR A 86 1.49 -9.74 8.37
C TYR A 86 0.26 -10.08 9.23
N LEU A 87 -0.94 -10.08 8.63
CA LEU A 87 -2.19 -10.40 9.33
C LEU A 87 -2.17 -11.84 9.88
N TYR A 88 -1.63 -12.78 9.10
CA TYR A 88 -1.41 -14.15 9.56
C TYR A 88 -0.47 -14.19 10.76
N LEU A 89 0.72 -13.59 10.67
CA LEU A 89 1.70 -13.54 11.76
C LEU A 89 1.14 -12.88 13.01
N TYR A 90 0.38 -11.79 12.85
CA TYR A 90 -0.34 -11.13 13.94
C TYR A 90 -1.28 -12.12 14.66
N SER A 91 -2.04 -12.91 13.90
CA SER A 91 -3.00 -13.89 14.45
C SER A 91 -2.32 -15.10 15.11
N SER A 92 -1.20 -15.57 14.57
CA SER A 92 -0.55 -16.81 15.03
C SER A 92 0.48 -16.59 16.14
N THR A 93 1.29 -15.53 16.01
CA THR A 93 2.45 -15.28 16.91
C THR A 93 2.24 -14.08 17.82
N GLY A 94 1.12 -13.38 17.66
CA GLY A 94 0.85 -12.13 18.34
C GLY A 94 1.48 -10.93 17.64
N ALA A 95 0.93 -9.77 17.95
CA ALA A 95 1.12 -8.55 17.18
C ALA A 95 2.53 -7.97 17.19
N GLY A 96 3.35 -8.41 18.13
CA GLY A 96 4.68 -7.92 18.37
C GLY A 96 5.73 -8.99 18.16
N SER A 97 5.54 -9.98 17.29
CA SER A 97 6.64 -10.86 16.91
C SER A 97 7.68 -10.09 16.08
N ALA A 98 8.96 -10.44 16.21
CA ALA A 98 10.03 -9.79 15.43
C ALA A 98 9.78 -9.91 13.92
N GLY A 99 9.37 -11.11 13.47
CA GLY A 99 8.97 -11.35 12.09
C GLY A 99 7.76 -10.50 11.68
N GLY A 100 6.73 -10.41 12.52
CA GLY A 100 5.56 -9.56 12.25
C GLY A 100 5.93 -8.09 12.06
N LEU A 101 6.82 -7.54 12.89
CA LEU A 101 7.25 -6.14 12.74
C LEU A 101 8.00 -5.89 11.44
N VAL A 102 8.89 -6.80 11.04
CA VAL A 102 9.65 -6.69 9.78
C VAL A 102 8.70 -6.79 8.58
N VAL A 103 7.80 -7.77 8.57
CA VAL A 103 6.82 -7.93 7.47
C VAL A 103 5.88 -6.73 7.40
N GLY A 104 5.38 -6.25 8.53
CA GLY A 104 4.50 -5.08 8.61
C GLY A 104 5.18 -3.82 8.11
N PHE A 105 6.44 -3.60 8.50
CA PHE A 105 7.27 -2.49 8.00
C PHE A 105 7.47 -2.58 6.48
N ALA A 106 7.85 -3.75 5.96
CA ALA A 106 8.04 -3.97 4.54
C ALA A 106 6.76 -3.73 3.73
N ALA A 107 5.62 -4.20 4.24
CA ALA A 107 4.31 -4.01 3.61
C ALA A 107 3.97 -2.52 3.45
N VAL A 108 4.04 -1.74 4.53
CA VAL A 108 3.64 -0.32 4.48
C VAL A 108 4.64 0.56 3.73
N VAL A 109 5.94 0.21 3.77
CA VAL A 109 6.95 0.86 2.92
C VAL A 109 6.71 0.58 1.44
N MET A 110 6.29 -0.64 1.09
CA MET A 110 5.92 -0.97 -0.29
C MET A 110 4.74 -0.14 -0.76
N THR A 111 3.68 -0.03 0.06
CA THR A 111 2.53 0.85 -0.25
C THR A 111 2.96 2.29 -0.47
N LEU A 112 3.73 2.84 0.45
CA LEU A 112 4.21 4.22 0.34
C LEU A 112 5.05 4.43 -0.93
N SER A 113 6.02 3.54 -1.18
CA SER A 113 6.95 3.67 -2.32
C SER A 113 6.21 3.57 -3.65
N LYS A 114 5.29 2.61 -3.76
CA LYS A 114 4.41 2.41 -4.90
C LYS A 114 3.58 3.67 -5.19
N THR A 115 2.87 4.18 -4.19
CA THR A 115 1.98 5.33 -4.36
C THR A 115 2.75 6.62 -4.64
N MET A 116 3.92 6.80 -4.01
CA MET A 116 4.82 7.90 -4.36
C MET A 116 5.30 7.80 -5.80
N LEU A 117 5.64 6.60 -6.28
CA LEU A 117 6.01 6.39 -7.67
C LEU A 117 4.84 6.72 -8.63
N TYR A 118 3.60 6.38 -8.27
CA TYR A 118 2.40 6.78 -9.02
C TYR A 118 2.23 8.29 -9.13
N LEU A 119 2.38 9.02 -8.03
CA LEU A 119 2.33 10.48 -8.05
C LEU A 119 3.48 11.07 -8.89
N LEU A 120 4.71 10.58 -8.69
CA LEU A 120 5.87 11.06 -9.44
C LEU A 120 5.75 10.75 -10.93
N ASN A 121 5.21 9.59 -11.30
CA ASN A 121 4.94 9.25 -12.69
C ASN A 121 4.00 10.28 -13.33
N GLU A 122 2.95 10.69 -12.62
CA GLU A 122 2.05 11.73 -13.13
C GLU A 122 2.75 13.08 -13.32
N VAL A 123 3.56 13.49 -12.34
CA VAL A 123 4.33 14.74 -12.42
C VAL A 123 5.31 14.72 -13.60
N PHE A 124 6.06 13.64 -13.77
CA PHE A 124 7.04 13.50 -14.86
C PHE A 124 6.40 13.24 -16.22
N ALA A 125 5.18 12.72 -16.26
CA ALA A 125 4.39 12.60 -17.49
C ALA A 125 3.69 13.92 -17.89
N GLY A 126 3.97 15.03 -17.19
CA GLY A 126 3.38 16.34 -17.49
C GLY A 126 1.90 16.44 -17.13
N GLY A 127 1.41 15.58 -16.23
CA GLY A 127 0.01 15.55 -15.84
C GLY A 127 -0.95 15.03 -16.92
N ARG A 128 -0.42 14.30 -17.91
CA ARG A 128 -1.17 13.85 -19.10
C ARG A 128 -2.36 12.95 -18.79
N HIS A 129 -2.41 12.32 -17.62
CA HIS A 129 -3.47 11.37 -17.30
C HIS A 129 -4.59 11.97 -16.45
N VAL A 130 -4.34 13.08 -15.74
CA VAL A 130 -5.32 13.62 -14.78
C VAL A 130 -5.56 15.14 -14.89
N LEU A 131 -4.70 15.91 -15.55
CA LEU A 131 -4.87 17.37 -15.66
C LEU A 131 -5.93 17.79 -16.68
N HIS A 132 -6.49 16.86 -17.45
CA HIS A 132 -7.64 17.15 -18.32
C HIS A 132 -8.95 17.33 -17.54
N ASN A 133 -8.99 16.91 -16.27
CA ASN A 133 -10.17 17.04 -15.42
C ASN A 133 -10.38 18.48 -14.94
N ASP A 134 -11.63 18.82 -14.64
CA ASP A 134 -11.92 20.03 -13.88
C ASP A 134 -11.34 19.94 -12.44
N LEU A 135 -11.17 21.10 -11.81
CA LEU A 135 -10.53 21.20 -10.49
C LEU A 135 -11.25 20.36 -9.42
N SER A 136 -12.58 20.29 -9.45
CA SER A 136 -13.35 19.53 -8.46
C SER A 136 -13.10 18.04 -8.63
N THR A 137 -13.18 17.54 -9.86
CA THR A 137 -12.91 16.13 -10.17
C THR A 137 -11.46 15.75 -9.82
N PHE A 138 -10.50 16.59 -10.19
CA PHE A 138 -9.09 16.38 -9.83
C PHE A 138 -8.90 16.28 -8.31
N ILE A 139 -9.48 17.19 -7.53
CA ILE A 139 -9.31 17.20 -6.06
C ILE A 139 -9.96 15.96 -5.44
N TRP A 140 -11.22 15.70 -5.75
CA TRP A 140 -12.00 14.69 -5.03
C TRP A 140 -11.76 13.26 -5.51
N CYS A 141 -11.48 13.06 -6.80
CA CYS A 141 -11.30 11.72 -7.36
C CYS A 141 -9.82 11.30 -7.41
N TYR A 142 -8.89 12.24 -7.52
CA TYR A 142 -7.45 11.93 -7.59
C TYR A 142 -6.70 12.37 -6.32
N ALA A 143 -6.66 13.67 -6.02
CA ALA A 143 -5.77 14.19 -5.00
C ALA A 143 -6.07 13.68 -3.58
N VAL A 144 -7.35 13.69 -3.17
CA VAL A 144 -7.76 13.24 -1.83
C VAL A 144 -7.49 11.74 -1.63
N PRO A 145 -7.94 10.83 -2.53
CA PRO A 145 -7.62 9.41 -2.42
C PRO A 145 -6.11 9.13 -2.43
N SER A 146 -5.34 9.71 -3.36
CA SER A 146 -3.89 9.51 -3.41
C SER A 146 -3.20 9.99 -2.14
N SER A 147 -3.63 11.13 -1.57
CA SER A 147 -3.08 11.66 -0.32
C SER A 147 -3.32 10.71 0.86
N LEU A 148 -4.49 10.09 0.95
CA LEU A 148 -4.79 9.09 1.99
C LEU A 148 -3.83 7.89 1.90
N TRP A 149 -3.57 7.39 0.69
CA TRP A 149 -2.64 6.27 0.44
C TRP A 149 -1.16 6.64 0.60
N ILE A 150 -0.82 7.93 0.77
CA ILE A 150 0.54 8.37 1.10
C ILE A 150 0.66 8.59 2.61
N LEU A 151 -0.21 9.43 3.17
CA LEU A 151 -0.10 9.89 4.55
C LEU A 151 -0.27 8.75 5.55
N PHE A 152 -1.23 7.84 5.31
CA PHE A 152 -1.49 6.75 6.25
C PHE A 152 -0.35 5.70 6.25
N PRO A 153 0.12 5.18 5.10
CA PRO A 153 1.29 4.30 5.07
C PRO A 153 2.56 4.96 5.61
N ALA A 154 2.79 6.26 5.35
CA ALA A 154 3.93 6.98 5.93
C ALA A 154 3.90 6.99 7.46
N TRP A 155 2.74 7.26 8.06
CA TRP A 155 2.57 7.16 9.51
C TRP A 155 2.82 5.74 10.02
N CYS A 156 2.30 4.71 9.33
CA CYS A 156 2.55 3.32 9.68
C CYS A 156 4.05 2.96 9.60
N THR A 157 4.78 3.45 8.59
CA THR A 157 6.23 3.24 8.43
C THR A 157 6.97 3.78 9.64
N VAL A 158 6.65 5.01 10.08
CA VAL A 158 7.26 5.62 11.27
C VAL A 158 6.93 4.80 12.51
N TRP A 159 5.69 4.33 12.65
CA TRP A 159 5.27 3.51 13.78
C TRP A 159 6.03 2.17 13.86
N PHE A 160 6.06 1.40 12.76
CA PHE A 160 6.77 0.13 12.71
C PHE A 160 8.27 0.31 12.90
N GLY A 161 8.87 1.32 12.27
CA GLY A 161 10.28 1.65 12.42
C GLY A 161 10.65 1.99 13.87
N GLY A 162 9.83 2.81 14.54
CA GLY A 162 10.02 3.14 15.95
C GLY A 162 9.93 1.92 16.87
N GLU A 163 8.99 1.01 16.64
CA GLU A 163 8.85 -0.21 17.43
C GLU A 163 9.99 -1.21 17.19
N ILE A 164 10.55 -1.27 15.97
CA ILE A 164 11.77 -2.04 15.68
C ILE A 164 12.96 -1.47 16.45
N LEU A 165 13.20 -0.16 16.38
CA LEU A 165 14.31 0.50 17.06
C LEU A 165 14.25 0.31 18.58
N ARG A 166 13.07 0.54 19.17
CA ARG A 166 12.84 0.38 20.62
C ARG A 166 13.27 -1.01 21.13
N ARG A 167 13.04 -2.05 20.34
CA ARG A 167 13.38 -3.44 20.71
C ARG A 167 14.87 -3.75 20.58
N ILE A 168 15.53 -3.12 19.62
CA ILE A 168 16.99 -3.21 19.49
C ILE A 168 17.64 -2.60 20.73
N ASP A 169 17.21 -1.39 21.11
CA ASP A 169 17.74 -0.68 22.30
C ASP A 169 17.52 -1.47 23.60
N GLU A 170 16.35 -2.09 23.78
CA GLU A 170 16.04 -2.94 24.94
C GLU A 170 16.90 -4.21 24.99
N GLY A 171 17.18 -4.80 23.83
CA GLY A 171 18.07 -5.96 23.71
C GLY A 171 19.51 -5.62 24.09
N GLU A 172 20.01 -4.46 23.66
CA GLU A 172 21.35 -3.97 24.00
C GLU A 172 21.49 -3.64 25.49
N GLY A 173 20.49 -2.99 26.08
CA GLY A 173 20.47 -2.68 27.52
C GLY A 173 20.49 -3.93 28.40
N SER A 174 19.74 -4.96 28.00
CA SER A 174 19.71 -6.26 28.69
C SER A 174 21.05 -7.01 28.60
N GLY A 175 21.74 -6.90 27.46
CA GLY A 175 23.07 -7.49 27.26
C GLY A 175 24.18 -6.87 28.11
N LYS A 176 24.07 -5.57 28.44
CA LYS A 176 25.02 -4.88 29.33
C LYS A 176 24.79 -5.26 30.81
N GLY A 177 23.55 -5.27 31.28
CA GLY A 177 23.23 -5.67 32.67
C GLY A 177 23.51 -7.14 33.00
N GLY A 178 23.43 -8.03 32.01
CA GLY A 178 23.77 -9.46 32.17
C GLY A 178 25.27 -9.73 32.31
N LYS A 179 26.14 -8.86 31.76
CA LYS A 179 27.60 -8.97 31.94
C LYS A 179 28.05 -8.48 33.31
N GLU A 180 27.35 -7.52 33.89
CA GLU A 180 27.69 -6.94 35.19
C GLU A 180 27.33 -7.90 36.35
N LYS A 181 26.22 -8.63 36.25
CA LYS A 181 25.82 -9.65 37.25
C LYS A 181 26.64 -10.94 37.23
N LYS A 182 27.46 -11.20 36.21
CA LYS A 182 28.35 -12.37 36.14
C LYS A 182 29.75 -12.13 36.71
N ARG A 183 30.03 -10.91 37.20
CA ARG A 183 31.26 -10.55 37.92
C ARG A 183 30.98 -10.42 39.42
N VAL A 184 30.58 -11.50 40.08
CA VAL A 184 30.67 -11.65 41.55
C VAL A 184 30.98 -13.11 41.84
#